data_AF-A0A6J5DF12-F1
#
_entry.id   AF-A0A6J5DF12-F1
#
_cell.length_a   1.000
_cell.length_b   1.000
_cell.length_c   1.000
_cell.angle_alpha   90.00
_cell.angle_beta   90.00
_cell.angle_gamma   90.00
#
_symmetry.space_group_name_H-M   'P 1'
#
loop_
_entity.id
_entity.type
_entity.pdbx_description
1 polymer ?
#
loop_
_entity_poly.entity_id
_entity_poly.type
_entity_poly.pdbx_seq_one_letter_code
_entity_poly.pdbx_strand_id
1 'polypeptide(L)'
;MTEKNRNRVRAFCRFAIVYVLLFVCAGNITNSVLLKWGFRDDQKASFPTTYSLVGMMNGDAPKPFVYRSSFPKAAKAMAERLDGATRDKLFKSITRHDSLRNTYFTSVPGEYWTPVVAIVYHLTYIAIVLSMLFSLLLVYKLARLHGLSFGHSVGFLAAFSFVYPLTFQQGGYYYDFFELLGVLGACYFLLTKRLLACTVTIAVFSLNKETFFLVPLALFFLHDRDTAMRKRVMWLVLQLGICVATRQFIMSGYGANAGGFVEYHVWDNLRFWLNPASYLSFYNLIGKGIYTPSLENPLMLVPLAVFFRAAWQATPTRYRAYFVAAFMPVLVLFSFFGYRDEARNFSVAFPAIVLVALHGANRFNAIFGGGADVPDGARVPSGRRFDAATAKEAA
;
A
#
# COMPACT_ATOMS: atom_id res chain seq x y z
N MET A 1 -21.39 -18.21 34.35
CA MET A 1 -21.07 -18.22 32.90
C MET A 1 -20.05 -19.33 32.64
N THR A 2 -20.29 -20.26 31.72
CA THR A 2 -19.35 -21.38 31.45
C THR A 2 -18.05 -20.86 30.82
N GLU A 3 -16.93 -21.58 31.00
CA GLU A 3 -15.64 -21.22 30.39
C GLU A 3 -15.74 -21.07 28.86
N LYS A 4 -16.52 -21.95 28.22
CA LYS A 4 -16.85 -21.88 26.79
C LYS A 4 -17.50 -20.54 26.41
N ASN A 5 -18.44 -20.05 27.23
CA ASN A 5 -19.09 -18.76 26.99
C ASN A 5 -18.11 -17.60 27.17
N ARG A 6 -17.23 -17.65 28.18
CA ARG A 6 -16.18 -16.64 28.39
C ARG A 6 -15.21 -16.56 27.20
N ASN A 7 -14.82 -17.69 26.64
CA ASN A 7 -13.93 -17.74 25.47
C ASN A 7 -14.60 -17.19 24.20
N ARG A 8 -15.89 -17.50 23.99
CA ARG A 8 -16.68 -16.93 22.88
C ARG A 8 -16.81 -15.41 22.98
N VAL A 9 -17.13 -14.89 24.16
CA VAL A 9 -17.23 -13.44 24.39
C VAL A 9 -15.88 -12.76 24.12
N ARG A 10 -14.78 -13.31 24.62
CA ARG A 10 -13.43 -12.76 24.36
C ARG A 10 -13.06 -12.77 22.88
N ALA A 11 -13.38 -13.85 22.15
CA ALA A 11 -13.13 -13.94 20.71
C ALA A 11 -13.96 -12.90 19.95
N PHE A 12 -15.24 -12.74 20.30
CA PHE A 12 -16.10 -11.72 19.72
C PHE A 12 -15.59 -10.30 20.00
N CYS A 13 -15.18 -9.98 21.23
CA CYS A 13 -14.60 -8.68 21.55
C CYS A 13 -13.33 -8.40 20.73
N ARG A 14 -12.43 -9.38 20.61
CA ARG A 14 -11.21 -9.24 19.80
C ARG A 14 -11.54 -9.01 18.32
N PHE A 15 -12.50 -9.77 17.78
CA PHE A 15 -12.99 -9.59 16.42
C PHE A 15 -13.57 -8.18 16.23
N ALA A 16 -14.48 -7.74 17.11
CA ALA A 16 -15.12 -6.44 17.03
C ALA A 16 -14.10 -5.28 17.09
N ILE A 17 -13.11 -5.37 17.98
CA ILE A 17 -12.03 -4.37 18.08
C ILE A 17 -11.23 -4.30 16.77
N VAL A 18 -10.78 -5.45 16.24
CA VAL A 18 -10.01 -5.48 14.99
C VAL A 18 -10.87 -5.00 13.82
N TYR A 19 -12.12 -5.44 13.74
CA TYR A 19 -13.07 -5.03 12.69
C TYR A 19 -13.26 -3.52 12.69
N VAL A 20 -13.64 -2.93 13.82
CA VAL A 20 -13.85 -1.48 13.93
C VAL A 20 -12.56 -0.72 13.62
N LEU A 21 -11.42 -1.16 14.17
CA LEU A 21 -10.16 -0.48 13.92
C LEU A 21 -9.74 -0.55 12.45
N LEU A 22 -9.94 -1.68 11.77
CA LEU A 22 -9.67 -1.79 10.34
C LEU A 22 -10.48 -0.78 9.53
N PHE A 23 -11.77 -0.62 9.81
CA PHE A 23 -12.62 0.35 9.12
C PHE A 23 -12.22 1.79 9.41
N VAL A 24 -11.95 2.13 10.68
CA VAL A 24 -11.52 3.49 11.06
C VAL A 24 -10.17 3.83 10.43
N CYS A 25 -9.19 2.93 10.51
CA CYS A 25 -7.87 3.12 9.92
C CYS A 25 -7.91 3.17 8.38
N ALA A 26 -8.69 2.29 7.73
CA ALA A 26 -8.86 2.33 6.29
C ALA A 26 -9.51 3.65 5.85
N GLY A 27 -10.59 4.05 6.53
CA GLY A 27 -11.30 5.30 6.31
C GLY A 27 -10.39 6.52 6.49
N ASN A 28 -9.57 6.55 7.54
CA ASN A 28 -8.58 7.61 7.75
C ASN A 28 -7.66 7.77 6.53
N ILE A 29 -7.04 6.67 6.08
CA ILE A 29 -6.10 6.72 4.96
C ILE A 29 -6.82 7.11 3.66
N THR A 30 -7.93 6.45 3.33
CA THR A 30 -8.62 6.72 2.07
C THR A 30 -9.18 8.13 2.04
N ASN A 31 -9.72 8.64 3.16
CA ASN A 31 -10.24 10.01 3.22
C ASN A 31 -9.11 11.03 3.10
N SER A 32 -7.99 10.85 3.80
CA SER A 32 -6.83 11.76 3.70
C SER A 32 -6.31 11.87 2.27
N VAL A 33 -6.28 10.76 1.53
CA VAL A 33 -5.84 10.75 0.13
C VAL A 33 -6.90 11.33 -0.80
N LEU A 34 -8.16 10.87 -0.71
CA LEU A 34 -9.22 11.25 -1.65
C LEU A 34 -9.69 12.69 -1.47
N LEU A 35 -9.72 13.24 -0.26
CA LEU A 35 -10.06 14.65 -0.05
C LEU A 35 -9.06 15.60 -0.71
N LYS A 36 -7.78 15.21 -0.78
CA LYS A 36 -6.73 16.04 -1.35
C LYS A 36 -6.55 15.80 -2.85
N TRP A 37 -6.58 14.54 -3.27
CA TRP A 37 -6.17 14.14 -4.62
C TRP A 37 -7.31 13.64 -5.50
N GLY A 38 -8.46 13.25 -4.92
CA GLY A 38 -9.55 12.60 -5.64
C GLY A 38 -9.05 11.44 -6.50
N PHE A 39 -9.56 11.33 -7.73
CA PHE A 39 -8.93 10.53 -8.78
C PHE A 39 -8.20 11.39 -9.82
N ARG A 40 -7.61 12.51 -9.36
CA ARG A 40 -6.83 13.47 -10.17
C ARG A 40 -7.67 14.11 -11.27
N ASP A 41 -8.91 14.43 -10.90
CA ASP A 41 -9.94 15.04 -11.74
C ASP A 41 -9.79 16.56 -11.85
N ASP A 42 -8.92 17.18 -11.06
CA ASP A 42 -8.72 18.64 -10.92
C ASP A 42 -7.79 19.25 -11.98
N GLN A 43 -7.52 18.53 -13.07
CA GLN A 43 -6.58 18.96 -14.10
C GLN A 43 -7.21 19.93 -15.09
N LYS A 44 -6.49 21.01 -15.38
CA LYS A 44 -6.95 22.12 -16.25
C LYS A 44 -6.87 21.84 -17.75
N ALA A 45 -6.28 20.72 -18.16
CA ALA A 45 -6.17 20.32 -19.57
C ALA A 45 -7.47 19.68 -20.08
N SER A 46 -7.48 19.21 -21.33
CA SER A 46 -8.59 18.41 -21.88
C SER A 46 -8.84 17.19 -20.99
N PHE A 47 -9.89 17.27 -20.15
CA PHE A 47 -10.27 16.30 -19.13
C PHE A 47 -10.19 14.82 -19.59
N PRO A 48 -10.73 14.41 -20.77
CA PRO A 48 -10.67 13.02 -21.20
C PRO A 48 -9.26 12.53 -21.54
N THR A 49 -8.33 13.43 -21.86
CA THR A 49 -6.92 13.10 -22.18
C THR A 49 -5.97 13.31 -21.01
N THR A 50 -6.49 13.56 -19.82
CA THR A 50 -5.68 13.68 -18.60
C THR A 50 -5.44 12.32 -17.96
N TYR A 51 -4.59 12.25 -16.94
CA TYR A 51 -4.46 11.07 -16.09
C TYR A 51 -5.55 10.99 -14.99
N SER A 52 -6.76 11.50 -15.27
CA SER A 52 -7.96 11.28 -14.46
C SER A 52 -8.47 9.85 -14.61
N LEU A 53 -9.40 9.42 -13.75
CA LEU A 53 -10.01 8.09 -13.88
C LEU A 53 -10.75 7.92 -15.22
N VAL A 54 -11.38 8.98 -15.74
CA VAL A 54 -12.02 8.98 -17.06
C VAL A 54 -11.00 8.73 -18.17
N GLY A 55 -9.89 9.47 -18.20
CA GLY A 55 -8.86 9.26 -19.22
C GLY A 55 -8.22 7.88 -19.14
N MET A 56 -7.99 7.36 -17.92
CA MET A 56 -7.47 6.01 -17.73
C MET A 56 -8.45 4.92 -18.21
N MET A 57 -9.72 4.97 -17.83
CA MET A 57 -10.69 3.93 -18.24
C MET A 57 -11.01 3.95 -19.74
N ASN A 58 -10.86 5.10 -20.40
CA ASN A 58 -11.00 5.19 -21.85
C ASN A 58 -9.73 4.76 -22.59
N GLY A 59 -8.57 4.82 -21.93
CA GLY A 59 -7.28 4.54 -22.55
C GLY A 59 -6.67 5.74 -23.26
N ASP A 60 -7.14 6.95 -22.95
CA ASP A 60 -6.71 8.22 -23.56
C ASP A 60 -5.71 8.99 -22.69
N ALA A 61 -5.47 8.52 -21.46
CA ALA A 61 -4.48 9.10 -20.57
C ALA A 61 -3.06 9.06 -21.20
N PRO A 62 -2.17 9.98 -20.81
CA PRO A 62 -0.78 9.96 -21.25
C PRO A 62 -0.02 8.79 -20.60
N LYS A 63 1.06 8.35 -21.25
CA LYS A 63 2.05 7.44 -20.69
C LYS A 63 2.85 8.17 -19.59
N PRO A 64 3.21 7.48 -18.49
CA PRO A 64 2.97 6.06 -18.21
C PRO A 64 1.62 5.76 -17.51
N PHE A 65 0.78 6.76 -17.24
CA PHE A 65 -0.45 6.61 -16.45
C PHE A 65 -1.45 5.63 -17.08
N VAL A 66 -1.59 5.65 -18.40
CA VAL A 66 -2.52 4.76 -19.12
C VAL A 66 -2.23 3.27 -18.91
N TYR A 67 -0.98 2.89 -18.64
CA TYR A 67 -0.62 1.49 -18.37
C TYR A 67 -1.23 0.95 -17.08
N ARG A 68 -1.71 1.83 -16.19
CA ARG A 68 -2.30 1.48 -14.89
C ARG A 68 -3.83 1.40 -14.94
N SER A 69 -4.39 1.43 -16.15
CA SER A 69 -5.84 1.44 -16.42
C SER A 69 -6.53 0.09 -16.34
N SER A 70 -5.81 -1.00 -16.05
CA SER A 70 -6.36 -2.36 -16.03
C SER A 70 -7.64 -2.50 -15.19
N PHE A 71 -7.63 -1.97 -13.97
CA PHE A 71 -8.80 -2.02 -13.09
C PHE A 71 -9.95 -1.11 -13.58
N PRO A 72 -9.75 0.18 -13.87
CA PRO A 72 -10.81 1.04 -14.40
C PRO A 72 -11.41 0.52 -15.71
N LYS A 73 -10.62 -0.06 -16.61
CA LYS A 73 -11.10 -0.68 -17.86
C LYS A 73 -11.96 -1.90 -17.58
N ALA A 74 -11.56 -2.75 -16.65
CA ALA A 74 -12.38 -3.88 -16.23
C ALA A 74 -13.71 -3.41 -15.61
N ALA A 75 -13.68 -2.40 -14.74
CA ALA A 75 -14.88 -1.81 -14.15
C ALA A 75 -15.80 -1.18 -15.22
N LYS A 76 -15.23 -0.47 -16.21
CA LYS A 76 -15.98 0.10 -17.34
C LYS A 76 -16.64 -1.00 -18.16
N ALA A 77 -15.88 -2.03 -18.54
CA ALA A 77 -16.42 -3.17 -19.29
C ALA A 77 -17.54 -3.90 -18.53
N MET A 78 -17.43 -4.02 -17.20
CA MET A 78 -18.50 -4.56 -16.36
C MET A 78 -19.75 -3.67 -16.40
N ALA A 79 -19.58 -2.35 -16.26
CA ALA A 79 -20.69 -1.39 -16.29
C ALA A 79 -21.37 -1.29 -17.67
N GLU A 80 -20.62 -1.44 -18.76
CA GLU A 80 -21.15 -1.44 -20.13
C GLU A 80 -21.90 -2.73 -20.48
N ARG A 81 -21.58 -3.86 -19.84
CA ARG A 81 -22.28 -5.15 -19.99
C ARG A 81 -23.60 -5.23 -19.24
N LEU A 82 -23.88 -4.28 -18.33
CA LEU A 82 -25.18 -4.21 -17.67
C LEU A 82 -26.26 -3.83 -18.68
N ASP A 83 -27.43 -4.43 -18.54
CA ASP A 83 -28.60 -4.01 -19.30
C ASP A 83 -28.96 -2.55 -18.96
N GLY A 84 -29.56 -1.85 -19.92
CA GLY A 84 -29.89 -0.43 -19.76
C GLY A 84 -30.75 -0.14 -18.53
N ALA A 85 -31.71 -1.02 -18.22
CA ALA A 85 -32.62 -0.83 -17.09
C ALA A 85 -31.88 -0.97 -15.74
N THR A 86 -31.03 -1.99 -15.58
CA THR A 86 -30.20 -2.15 -14.37
C THR A 86 -29.20 -1.00 -14.23
N ARG A 87 -28.55 -0.60 -15.33
CA ARG A 87 -27.58 0.51 -15.32
C ARG A 87 -28.23 1.82 -14.88
N ASP A 88 -29.40 2.14 -15.41
CA ASP A 88 -30.13 3.36 -15.05
C ASP A 88 -30.67 3.30 -13.63
N LYS A 89 -31.11 2.12 -13.16
CA LYS A 89 -31.53 1.90 -11.78
C LYS A 89 -30.37 2.13 -10.79
N LEU A 90 -29.20 1.58 -11.09
CA LEU A 90 -27.98 1.79 -10.29
C LEU A 90 -27.57 3.26 -10.31
N PHE A 91 -27.56 3.89 -11.48
CA PHE A 91 -27.24 5.31 -11.61
C PHE A 91 -28.20 6.20 -10.81
N LYS A 92 -29.52 5.94 -10.87
CA LYS A 92 -30.51 6.65 -10.04
C LYS A 92 -30.29 6.40 -8.54
N SER A 93 -29.91 5.18 -8.15
CA SER A 93 -29.60 4.87 -6.76
C SER A 93 -28.37 5.63 -6.26
N ILE A 94 -27.32 5.72 -7.08
CA ILE A 94 -26.10 6.48 -6.80
C ILE A 94 -26.42 7.97 -6.71
N THR A 95 -27.10 8.52 -7.71
CA THR A 95 -27.32 9.97 -7.83
C THR A 95 -28.33 10.53 -6.83
N ARG A 96 -29.23 9.71 -6.27
CA ARG A 96 -30.22 10.16 -5.26
C ARG A 96 -29.55 10.81 -4.05
N HIS A 97 -28.40 10.29 -3.61
CA HIS A 97 -27.60 10.84 -2.51
C HIS A 97 -26.11 10.62 -2.78
N ASP A 98 -25.59 11.24 -3.84
CA ASP A 98 -24.20 11.03 -4.29
C ASP A 98 -23.17 11.74 -3.39
N SER A 99 -23.06 11.25 -2.15
CA SER A 99 -22.14 11.79 -1.16
C SER A 99 -20.69 11.66 -1.60
N LEU A 100 -20.35 10.60 -2.33
CA LEU A 100 -19.01 10.38 -2.85
C LEU A 100 -18.65 11.41 -3.91
N ARG A 101 -19.53 11.67 -4.89
CA ARG A 101 -19.27 12.73 -5.88
C ARG A 101 -19.15 14.08 -5.20
N ASN A 102 -20.08 14.40 -4.31
CA ASN A 102 -20.11 15.71 -3.64
C ASN A 102 -18.93 15.94 -2.68
N THR A 103 -18.26 14.88 -2.23
CA THR A 103 -17.13 14.98 -1.31
C THR A 103 -15.78 14.81 -2.01
N TYR A 104 -15.63 13.81 -2.88
CA TYR A 104 -14.34 13.38 -3.43
C TYR A 104 -14.18 13.64 -4.93
N PHE A 105 -15.29 13.72 -5.69
CA PHE A 105 -15.26 13.77 -7.16
C PHE A 105 -15.98 15.00 -7.71
N THR A 106 -15.96 16.11 -6.97
CA THR A 106 -16.61 17.37 -7.34
C THR A 106 -15.98 18.01 -8.57
N SER A 107 -14.71 17.71 -8.83
CA SER A 107 -13.97 18.21 -10.00
C SER A 107 -14.35 17.52 -11.31
N VAL A 108 -15.14 16.43 -11.29
CA VAL A 108 -15.59 15.78 -12.54
C VAL A 108 -16.68 16.64 -13.19
N PRO A 109 -16.46 17.14 -14.43
CA PRO A 109 -17.45 17.99 -15.08
C PRO A 109 -18.77 17.23 -15.31
N GLY A 110 -19.89 17.94 -15.20
CA GLY A 110 -21.23 17.35 -15.25
C GLY A 110 -21.52 16.57 -16.55
N GLU A 111 -20.98 17.03 -17.67
CA GLU A 111 -21.09 16.37 -18.98
C GLU A 111 -20.46 14.97 -19.02
N TYR A 112 -19.43 14.71 -18.20
CA TYR A 112 -18.78 13.41 -18.10
C TYR A 112 -19.41 12.51 -17.03
N TRP A 113 -20.32 13.00 -16.18
CA TRP A 113 -20.95 12.19 -15.12
C TRP A 113 -22.09 11.31 -15.65
N THR A 114 -21.75 10.42 -16.57
CA THR A 114 -22.67 9.46 -17.20
C THR A 114 -22.94 8.25 -16.29
N PRO A 115 -23.96 7.41 -16.58
CA PRO A 115 -24.22 6.19 -15.81
C PRO A 115 -23.01 5.26 -15.69
N VAL A 116 -22.25 5.07 -16.77
CA VAL A 116 -21.05 4.22 -16.78
C VAL A 116 -19.96 4.84 -15.90
N VAL A 117 -19.70 6.14 -16.06
CA VAL A 117 -18.67 6.86 -15.29
C VAL A 117 -18.98 6.81 -13.80
N ALA A 118 -20.21 7.13 -13.41
CA ALA A 118 -20.63 7.09 -12.01
C ALA A 118 -20.44 5.70 -11.39
N ILE A 119 -20.81 4.62 -12.11
CA ILE A 119 -20.61 3.24 -11.65
C ILE A 119 -19.11 2.94 -11.51
N VAL A 120 -18.28 3.30 -12.49
CA VAL A 120 -16.83 3.04 -12.45
C VAL A 120 -16.15 3.76 -11.28
N TYR A 121 -16.51 5.04 -11.03
CA TYR A 121 -15.99 5.80 -9.89
C TYR A 121 -16.36 5.14 -8.56
N HIS A 122 -17.61 4.68 -8.41
CA HIS A 122 -18.07 4.01 -7.20
C HIS A 122 -17.42 2.63 -7.01
N LEU A 123 -17.28 1.83 -8.06
CA LEU A 123 -16.58 0.55 -8.01
C LEU A 123 -15.10 0.75 -7.66
N THR A 124 -14.45 1.76 -8.23
CA THR A 124 -13.05 2.08 -7.93
C THR A 124 -12.90 2.54 -6.49
N TYR A 125 -13.79 3.40 -5.98
CA TYR A 125 -13.83 3.81 -4.58
C TYR A 125 -13.97 2.60 -3.63
N ILE A 126 -14.94 1.71 -3.89
CA ILE A 126 -15.13 0.50 -3.06
C ILE A 126 -13.87 -0.37 -3.10
N ALA A 127 -13.26 -0.54 -4.28
CA ALA A 127 -12.08 -1.37 -4.44
C ALA A 127 -10.86 -0.80 -3.72
N ILE A 128 -10.64 0.52 -3.69
CA ILE A 128 -9.54 1.11 -2.90
C ILE A 128 -9.78 0.98 -1.40
N VAL A 129 -11.01 1.14 -0.92
CA VAL A 129 -11.36 0.96 0.50
C VAL A 129 -11.13 -0.48 0.93
N LEU A 130 -11.60 -1.45 0.13
CA LEU A 130 -11.34 -2.87 0.37
C LEU A 130 -9.85 -3.20 0.30
N SER A 131 -9.11 -2.62 -0.65
CA SER A 131 -7.67 -2.85 -0.77
C SER A 131 -6.91 -2.33 0.44
N MET A 132 -7.29 -1.16 0.94
CA MET A 132 -6.72 -0.61 2.16
C MET A 132 -7.08 -1.46 3.40
N LEU A 133 -8.33 -1.89 3.51
CA LEU A 133 -8.78 -2.76 4.61
C LEU A 133 -8.00 -4.08 4.62
N PHE A 134 -7.84 -4.75 3.47
CA PHE A 134 -7.06 -5.97 3.39
C PHE A 134 -5.56 -5.75 3.61
N SER A 135 -5.00 -4.63 3.14
CA SER A 135 -3.62 -4.24 3.41
C SER A 135 -3.38 -4.08 4.91
N LEU A 136 -4.29 -3.39 5.61
CA LEU A 136 -4.26 -3.23 7.07
C LEU A 136 -4.44 -4.57 7.79
N LEU A 137 -5.33 -5.43 7.32
CA LEU A 137 -5.45 -6.79 7.85
C LEU A 137 -4.14 -7.58 7.71
N LEU A 138 -3.43 -7.43 6.59
CA LEU A 138 -2.12 -8.05 6.39
C LEU A 138 -1.06 -7.46 7.32
N VAL A 139 -1.04 -6.14 7.56
CA VAL A 139 -0.18 -5.52 8.57
C VAL A 139 -0.45 -6.10 9.95
N TYR A 140 -1.73 -6.20 10.35
CA TYR A 140 -2.12 -6.84 11.61
C TYR A 140 -1.67 -8.30 11.68
N LYS A 141 -1.88 -9.08 10.61
CA LYS A 141 -1.47 -10.49 10.56
C LYS A 141 0.05 -10.65 10.60
N LEU A 142 0.81 -9.77 9.95
CA LEU A 142 2.28 -9.74 10.03
C LEU A 142 2.77 -9.43 11.44
N ALA A 143 2.10 -8.50 12.15
CA ALA A 143 2.38 -8.21 13.55
C ALA A 143 2.16 -9.45 14.44
N ARG A 144 1.02 -10.13 14.27
CA ARG A 144 0.71 -11.37 14.99
C ARG A 144 1.70 -12.50 14.64
N LEU A 145 2.11 -12.60 13.38
CA LEU A 145 3.11 -13.57 12.91
C LEU A 145 4.48 -13.33 13.56
N HIS A 146 4.83 -12.09 13.88
CA HIS A 146 6.08 -11.71 14.56
C HIS A 146 5.95 -11.68 16.10
N GLY A 147 4.91 -12.30 16.65
CA GLY A 147 4.78 -12.53 18.08
C GLY A 147 4.31 -11.33 18.90
N LEU A 148 3.90 -10.22 18.27
CA LEU A 148 3.33 -9.09 19.00
C LEU A 148 2.04 -9.53 19.70
N SER A 149 1.81 -9.08 20.94
CA SER A 149 0.56 -9.33 21.65
C SER A 149 -0.64 -8.71 20.92
N PHE A 150 -1.87 -9.09 21.29
CA PHE A 150 -3.08 -8.55 20.64
C PHE A 150 -3.11 -7.01 20.69
N GLY A 151 -2.88 -6.42 21.87
CA GLY A 151 -2.85 -4.98 22.07
C GLY A 151 -1.75 -4.29 21.25
N HIS A 152 -0.52 -4.83 21.27
CA HIS A 152 0.58 -4.28 20.47
C HIS A 152 0.33 -4.39 18.96
N SER A 153 -0.33 -5.46 18.49
CA SER A 153 -0.65 -5.62 17.07
C SER A 153 -1.70 -4.62 16.59
N VAL A 154 -2.72 -4.37 17.42
CA VAL A 154 -3.75 -3.35 17.20
C VAL A 154 -3.12 -1.94 17.26
N GLY A 155 -2.23 -1.69 18.22
CA GLY A 155 -1.50 -0.43 18.31
C GLY A 155 -0.57 -0.18 17.12
N PHE A 156 0.14 -1.21 16.66
CA PHE A 156 1.00 -1.14 15.47
C PHE A 156 0.19 -0.84 14.20
N LEU A 157 -0.98 -1.48 14.06
CA LEU A 157 -1.92 -1.21 12.97
C LEU A 157 -2.36 0.26 12.95
N ALA A 158 -2.74 0.80 14.10
CA ALA A 158 -3.14 2.20 14.24
C ALA A 158 -1.97 3.13 13.90
N ALA A 159 -0.77 2.89 14.44
CA ALA A 159 0.43 3.67 14.15
C ALA A 159 0.75 3.67 12.65
N PHE A 160 0.71 2.51 11.99
CA PHE A 160 0.87 2.41 10.54
C PHE A 160 -0.17 3.27 9.79
N SER A 161 -1.43 3.25 10.22
CA SER A 161 -2.50 4.02 9.58
C SER A 161 -2.37 5.54 9.73
N PHE A 162 -1.66 6.01 10.75
CA PHE A 162 -1.37 7.44 10.94
C PHE A 162 -0.16 7.90 10.13
N VAL A 163 0.85 7.04 9.98
CA VAL A 163 2.07 7.38 9.24
C VAL A 163 1.90 7.21 7.73
N TYR A 164 1.19 6.16 7.28
CA TYR A 164 1.07 5.84 5.86
C TYR A 164 0.48 6.97 4.99
N PRO A 165 -0.57 7.71 5.42
CA PRO A 165 -1.07 8.86 4.67
C PRO A 165 0.05 9.87 4.37
N LEU A 166 0.96 10.12 5.31
CA LEU A 166 2.06 11.09 5.16
C LEU A 166 3.00 10.79 3.98
N THR A 167 2.88 9.61 3.36
CA THR A 167 3.63 9.26 2.14
C THR A 167 3.03 9.85 0.85
N PHE A 168 1.82 10.42 0.91
CA PHE A 168 1.06 10.99 -0.22
C PHE A 168 1.12 12.53 -0.28
N GLN A 169 2.30 13.12 0.00
CA GLN A 169 2.44 14.57 0.15
C GLN A 169 2.34 15.36 -1.16
N GLN A 170 2.91 14.85 -2.25
CA GLN A 170 2.85 15.50 -3.59
C GLN A 170 1.94 14.79 -4.58
N GLY A 171 1.42 13.62 -4.24
CA GLY A 171 0.44 12.95 -5.08
C GLY A 171 -0.18 11.72 -4.43
N GLY A 172 -1.34 11.34 -4.94
CA GLY A 172 -2.06 10.11 -4.60
C GLY A 172 -2.83 9.58 -5.80
N TYR A 173 -2.75 8.27 -6.04
CA TYR A 173 -3.48 7.60 -7.10
C TYR A 173 -4.21 6.36 -6.56
N TYR A 174 -5.35 6.01 -7.17
CA TYR A 174 -6.13 4.84 -6.74
C TYR A 174 -5.30 3.54 -6.79
N TYR A 175 -4.35 3.44 -7.73
CA TYR A 175 -3.57 2.23 -7.93
C TYR A 175 -2.50 2.01 -6.86
N ASP A 176 -2.17 3.01 -6.05
CA ASP A 176 -1.21 2.85 -4.94
C ASP A 176 -1.78 1.92 -3.85
N PHE A 177 -3.10 1.92 -3.66
CA PHE A 177 -3.79 1.03 -2.71
C PHE A 177 -3.73 -0.43 -3.15
N PHE A 178 -3.91 -0.68 -4.45
CA PHE A 178 -3.77 -2.02 -5.03
C PHE A 178 -2.31 -2.49 -4.96
N GLU A 179 -1.36 -1.61 -5.27
CA GLU A 179 0.07 -1.94 -5.16
C GLU A 179 0.42 -2.34 -3.72
N LEU A 180 0.03 -1.54 -2.72
CA LEU A 180 0.26 -1.86 -1.32
C LEU A 180 -0.32 -3.23 -0.93
N LEU A 181 -1.56 -3.52 -1.33
CA LEU A 181 -2.19 -4.82 -1.07
C LEU A 181 -1.39 -5.96 -1.71
N GLY A 182 -0.97 -5.78 -2.96
CA GLY A 182 -0.18 -6.78 -3.69
C GLY A 182 1.16 -7.06 -3.03
N VAL A 183 1.91 -6.03 -2.66
CA VAL A 183 3.26 -6.20 -2.07
C VAL A 183 3.19 -6.78 -0.65
N LEU A 184 2.23 -6.35 0.17
CA LEU A 184 2.01 -6.94 1.51
C LEU A 184 1.50 -8.37 1.40
N GLY A 185 0.60 -8.64 0.46
CA GLY A 185 0.03 -9.97 0.22
C GLY A 185 1.11 -10.96 -0.22
N ALA A 186 1.94 -10.58 -1.19
CA ALA A 186 3.03 -11.42 -1.67
C ALA A 186 4.05 -11.72 -0.56
N CYS A 187 4.42 -10.71 0.25
CA CYS A 187 5.27 -10.88 1.43
C CYS A 187 4.64 -11.84 2.45
N TYR A 188 3.37 -11.63 2.83
CA TYR A 188 2.66 -12.47 3.80
C TYR A 188 2.54 -13.93 3.33
N PHE A 189 2.19 -14.16 2.06
CA PHE A 189 2.08 -15.51 1.51
C PHE A 189 3.43 -16.21 1.40
N LEU A 190 4.51 -15.48 1.11
CA LEU A 190 5.86 -16.04 1.15
C LEU A 190 6.23 -16.48 2.58
N LEU A 191 6.04 -15.61 3.57
CA LEU A 191 6.37 -15.89 4.97
C LEU A 191 5.53 -17.04 5.55
N THR A 192 4.29 -17.20 5.09
CA THR A 192 3.42 -18.34 5.46
C THR A 192 3.60 -19.57 4.57
N LYS A 193 4.64 -19.59 3.72
CA LYS A 193 5.02 -20.71 2.83
C LYS A 193 3.97 -21.08 1.77
N ARG A 194 3.03 -20.17 1.48
CA ARG A 194 1.98 -20.31 0.47
C ARG A 194 2.45 -19.75 -0.88
N LEU A 195 3.46 -20.38 -1.47
CA LEU A 195 4.14 -19.89 -2.69
C LEU A 195 3.21 -19.77 -3.92
N LEU A 196 2.20 -20.66 -4.03
CA LEU A 196 1.20 -20.54 -5.09
C LEU A 196 0.36 -19.27 -4.92
N ALA A 197 -0.15 -19.02 -3.71
CA ALA A 197 -0.90 -17.79 -3.43
C ALA A 197 -0.05 -16.55 -3.66
N CYS A 198 1.22 -16.57 -3.23
CA CYS A 198 2.20 -15.51 -3.51
C CYS A 198 2.33 -15.25 -5.02
N THR A 199 2.47 -16.30 -5.83
CA THR A 199 2.61 -16.21 -7.29
C THR A 199 1.33 -15.69 -7.96
N VAL A 200 0.16 -16.14 -7.51
CA VAL A 200 -1.13 -15.62 -7.99
C VAL A 200 -1.29 -14.14 -7.63
N THR A 201 -0.91 -13.74 -6.41
CA THR A 201 -0.89 -12.32 -6.02
C THR A 201 0.01 -11.51 -6.95
N ILE A 202 1.23 -11.99 -7.23
CA ILE A 202 2.14 -11.31 -8.16
C ILE A 202 1.53 -11.21 -9.57
N ALA A 203 0.91 -12.27 -10.07
CA ALA A 203 0.27 -12.26 -11.38
C ALA A 203 -0.81 -11.19 -11.47
N VAL A 204 -1.72 -11.14 -10.49
CA VAL A 204 -2.84 -10.18 -10.49
C VAL A 204 -2.33 -8.75 -10.33
N PHE A 205 -1.47 -8.48 -9.34
CA PHE A 205 -1.07 -7.11 -9.03
C PHE A 205 0.02 -6.55 -9.95
N SER A 206 0.71 -7.39 -10.72
CA SER A 206 1.61 -6.91 -11.78
C SER A 206 0.87 -6.20 -12.94
N LEU A 207 -0.45 -6.41 -13.09
CA LEU A 207 -1.29 -5.66 -14.03
C LEU A 207 -1.57 -4.22 -13.59
N ASN A 208 -1.29 -3.89 -12.32
CA ASN A 208 -1.61 -2.60 -11.74
C ASN A 208 -0.51 -1.56 -11.94
N LYS A 209 0.76 -1.96 -11.79
CA LYS A 209 1.90 -1.05 -11.86
C LYS A 209 3.15 -1.78 -12.33
N GLU A 210 3.90 -1.14 -13.23
CA GLU A 210 5.07 -1.73 -13.86
C GLU A 210 6.20 -2.01 -12.87
N THR A 211 6.38 -1.18 -11.82
CA THR A 211 7.39 -1.38 -10.77
C THR A 211 7.22 -2.68 -9.97
N PHE A 212 6.08 -3.36 -10.10
CA PHE A 212 5.80 -4.60 -9.40
C PHE A 212 6.76 -5.75 -9.78
N PHE A 213 7.47 -5.69 -10.92
CA PHE A 213 8.51 -6.67 -11.25
C PHE A 213 9.68 -6.70 -10.24
N LEU A 214 9.87 -5.62 -9.46
CA LEU A 214 10.87 -5.56 -8.39
C LEU A 214 10.50 -6.45 -7.19
N VAL A 215 9.21 -6.78 -7.02
CA VAL A 215 8.72 -7.57 -5.90
C VAL A 215 9.32 -8.98 -5.90
N PRO A 216 9.24 -9.79 -6.98
CA PRO A 216 9.93 -11.08 -7.04
C PRO A 216 11.43 -11.01 -6.73
N LEU A 217 12.13 -9.99 -7.24
CA LEU A 217 13.56 -9.77 -7.01
C LEU A 217 13.86 -9.57 -5.53
N ALA A 218 13.06 -8.75 -4.84
CA ALA A 218 13.19 -8.57 -3.41
C ALA A 218 12.85 -9.86 -2.64
N LEU A 219 11.72 -10.49 -2.96
CA LEU A 219 11.24 -11.71 -2.29
C LEU A 219 12.25 -12.88 -2.35
N PHE A 220 13.11 -12.92 -3.38
CA PHE A 220 14.21 -13.87 -3.46
C PHE A 220 15.08 -13.91 -2.18
N PHE A 221 15.35 -12.74 -1.59
CA PHE A 221 16.14 -12.59 -0.37
C PHE A 221 15.34 -12.86 0.91
N LEU A 222 14.00 -12.92 0.79
CA LEU A 222 13.10 -13.21 1.90
C LEU A 222 12.83 -14.70 2.07
N HIS A 223 13.35 -15.61 1.24
CA HIS A 223 13.19 -17.06 1.48
C HIS A 223 13.89 -17.53 2.77
N ASP A 224 13.35 -18.60 3.39
CA ASP A 224 14.00 -19.28 4.52
C ASP A 224 15.39 -19.79 4.10
N ARG A 225 16.38 -19.73 5.00
CA ARG A 225 17.75 -20.22 4.75
C ARG A 225 17.77 -21.68 4.27
N ASP A 226 16.85 -22.51 4.77
CA ASP A 226 16.73 -23.93 4.45
C ASP A 226 16.10 -24.19 3.07
N THR A 227 15.54 -23.16 2.41
CA THR A 227 14.99 -23.33 1.07
C THR A 227 16.14 -23.49 0.08
N ALA A 228 16.21 -24.64 -0.60
CA ALA A 228 17.21 -24.93 -1.62
C ALA A 228 17.28 -23.83 -2.69
N MET A 229 18.49 -23.42 -3.07
CA MET A 229 18.74 -22.33 -4.02
C MET A 229 18.00 -22.53 -5.36
N ARG A 230 18.02 -23.77 -5.90
CA ARG A 230 17.31 -24.13 -7.13
C ARG A 230 15.81 -23.81 -7.06
N LYS A 231 15.17 -24.06 -5.91
CA LYS A 231 13.75 -23.76 -5.70
C LYS A 231 13.50 -22.25 -5.68
N ARG A 232 14.38 -21.46 -5.03
CA ARG A 232 14.28 -19.98 -5.01
C ARG A 232 14.39 -19.41 -6.42
N VAL A 233 15.38 -19.87 -7.18
CA VAL A 233 15.60 -19.44 -8.57
C VAL A 233 14.42 -19.83 -9.46
N MET A 234 13.88 -21.04 -9.31
CA MET A 234 12.69 -21.48 -10.08
C MET A 234 11.49 -20.56 -9.85
N TRP A 235 11.16 -20.23 -8.58
CA TRP A 235 10.06 -19.31 -8.28
C TRP A 235 10.32 -17.90 -8.77
N LEU A 236 11.57 -17.41 -8.65
CA LEU A 236 11.95 -16.12 -9.18
C LEU A 236 11.73 -16.04 -10.70
N VAL A 237 12.24 -17.01 -11.46
CA VAL A 237 12.09 -17.05 -12.93
C VAL A 237 10.62 -17.11 -13.33
N LEU A 238 9.81 -17.95 -12.66
CA LEU A 238 8.38 -18.03 -12.92
C LEU A 238 7.68 -16.69 -12.68
N GLN A 239 7.92 -16.07 -11.52
CA GLN A 239 7.29 -14.81 -11.15
C GLN A 239 7.74 -13.64 -12.04
N LEU A 240 9.01 -13.58 -12.41
CA LEU A 240 9.52 -12.59 -13.38
C LEU A 240 8.93 -12.81 -14.77
N GLY A 241 8.84 -14.06 -15.23
CA GLY A 241 8.20 -14.39 -16.50
C GLY A 241 6.75 -13.90 -16.55
N ILE A 242 6.01 -14.09 -15.45
CA ILE A 242 4.65 -13.54 -15.30
C ILE A 242 4.66 -12.01 -15.36
N CYS A 243 5.51 -11.33 -14.58
CA CYS A 243 5.59 -9.86 -14.59
C CYS A 243 5.95 -9.29 -15.97
N VAL A 244 6.82 -9.97 -16.72
CA VAL A 244 7.16 -9.56 -18.10
C VAL A 244 5.97 -9.75 -19.02
N ALA A 245 5.28 -10.88 -18.95
CA ALA A 245 4.10 -11.14 -19.77
C ALA A 245 2.96 -10.15 -19.49
N THR A 246 2.66 -9.89 -18.21
CA THR A 246 1.63 -8.90 -17.83
C THR A 246 2.03 -7.50 -18.24
N ARG A 247 3.31 -7.12 -18.11
CA ARG A 247 3.82 -5.84 -18.59
C ARG A 247 3.64 -5.66 -20.10
N GLN A 248 4.01 -6.67 -20.90
CA GLN A 248 3.82 -6.60 -22.35
C GLN A 248 2.33 -6.47 -22.72
N PHE A 249 1.48 -7.21 -22.02
CA PHE A 249 0.03 -7.13 -22.19
C PHE A 249 -0.51 -5.71 -21.90
N ILE A 250 -0.21 -5.12 -20.75
CA ILE A 250 -0.71 -3.79 -20.37
C ILE A 250 -0.10 -2.63 -21.18
N MET A 251 1.07 -2.83 -21.80
CA MET A 251 1.70 -1.79 -22.62
C MET A 251 1.29 -1.87 -24.09
N SER A 252 0.80 -3.02 -24.54
CA SER A 252 0.35 -3.20 -25.91
C SER A 252 -0.82 -2.26 -26.24
N GLY A 253 -0.74 -1.58 -27.37
CA GLY A 253 -1.82 -0.70 -27.87
C GLY A 253 -1.72 0.78 -27.49
N TYR A 254 -0.78 1.21 -26.64
CA TYR A 254 -0.67 2.63 -26.24
C TYR A 254 0.54 3.37 -26.85
N GLY A 255 1.08 2.84 -27.95
CA GLY A 255 2.23 3.47 -28.64
C GLY A 255 1.93 4.92 -29.04
N ALA A 256 0.70 5.19 -29.50
CA ALA A 256 0.25 6.49 -29.98
C ALA A 256 -0.18 7.47 -28.87
N ASN A 257 -0.32 7.02 -27.62
CA ASN A 257 -0.68 7.91 -26.51
C ASN A 257 0.43 8.94 -26.27
N ALA A 258 0.05 10.14 -25.84
CA ALA A 258 0.99 11.19 -25.46
C ALA A 258 1.88 10.77 -24.27
N GLY A 259 2.97 11.50 -24.03
CA GLY A 259 3.87 11.28 -22.90
C GLY A 259 5.03 10.30 -23.20
N GLY A 260 5.98 10.28 -22.27
CA GLY A 260 7.17 9.44 -22.35
C GLY A 260 7.01 8.08 -21.68
N PHE A 261 8.06 7.26 -21.75
CA PHE A 261 8.11 6.02 -20.96
C PHE A 261 8.31 6.32 -19.46
N VAL A 262 9.05 7.39 -19.15
CA VAL A 262 9.36 7.89 -17.81
C VAL A 262 9.45 9.42 -17.84
N GLU A 263 9.20 10.06 -16.70
CA GLU A 263 9.41 11.50 -16.49
C GLU A 263 10.68 11.69 -15.67
N TYR A 264 11.57 12.59 -16.10
CA TYR A 264 12.84 12.84 -15.44
C TYR A 264 12.72 14.04 -14.50
N HIS A 265 13.01 13.83 -13.21
CA HIS A 265 12.86 14.84 -12.16
C HIS A 265 14.16 15.05 -11.36
N VAL A 266 15.30 14.65 -11.92
CA VAL A 266 16.61 14.74 -11.24
C VAL A 266 16.88 16.14 -10.68
N TRP A 267 16.64 17.17 -11.48
CA TRP A 267 16.89 18.56 -11.07
C TRP A 267 15.88 19.07 -10.04
N ASP A 268 14.60 18.69 -10.18
CA ASP A 268 13.57 19.01 -9.20
C ASP A 268 13.89 18.39 -7.84
N ASN A 269 14.32 17.13 -7.84
CA ASN A 269 14.74 16.40 -6.64
C ASN A 269 15.97 17.05 -6.02
N LEU A 270 17.01 17.34 -6.81
CA LEU A 270 18.23 17.95 -6.28
C LEU A 270 17.94 19.31 -5.64
N ARG A 271 17.14 20.15 -6.31
CA ARG A 271 16.74 21.46 -5.77
C ARG A 271 15.92 21.33 -4.49
N PHE A 272 15.04 20.33 -4.43
CA PHE A 272 14.22 20.07 -3.24
C PHE A 272 15.07 19.60 -2.06
N TRP A 273 15.92 18.58 -2.25
CA TRP A 273 16.71 17.95 -1.19
C TRP A 273 17.89 18.80 -0.69
N LEU A 274 18.41 19.72 -1.52
CA LEU A 274 19.43 20.69 -1.10
C LEU A 274 18.85 21.91 -0.39
N ASN A 275 17.54 22.16 -0.50
CA ASN A 275 16.91 23.31 0.14
C ASN A 275 16.56 22.99 1.61
N PRO A 276 17.19 23.64 2.61
CA PRO A 276 16.92 23.38 4.02
C PRO A 276 15.46 23.68 4.41
N ALA A 277 14.78 24.61 3.71
CA ALA A 277 13.38 24.93 3.97
C ALA A 277 12.43 23.76 3.67
N SER A 278 12.80 22.85 2.76
CA SER A 278 12.02 21.64 2.47
C SER A 278 11.85 20.77 3.72
N TYR A 279 12.88 20.70 4.58
CA TYR A 279 12.89 19.93 5.82
C TYR A 279 12.08 20.59 6.95
N LEU A 280 11.58 21.80 6.77
CA LEU A 280 10.71 22.46 7.75
C LEU A 280 9.26 22.52 7.25
N SER A 281 8.94 21.79 6.19
CA SER A 281 7.62 21.81 5.57
C SER A 281 6.56 21.11 6.42
N PHE A 282 5.33 21.59 6.27
CA PHE A 282 4.13 21.02 6.86
C PHE A 282 3.08 20.83 5.77
N TYR A 283 2.37 19.72 5.83
CA TYR A 283 1.35 19.35 4.85
C TYR A 283 -0.01 19.18 5.49
N ASN A 284 -1.02 19.62 4.75
CA ASN A 284 -2.42 19.51 5.13
C ASN A 284 -3.03 18.25 4.48
N LEU A 285 -2.69 17.07 5.03
CA LEU A 285 -3.08 15.78 4.44
C LEU A 285 -4.05 14.98 5.29
N ILE A 286 -3.92 15.02 6.62
CA ILE A 286 -4.80 14.26 7.51
C ILE A 286 -6.22 14.85 7.51
N GLY A 287 -6.35 16.18 7.48
CA GLY A 287 -7.64 16.85 7.39
C GLY A 287 -7.47 18.35 7.15
N LYS A 288 -8.40 18.95 6.39
CA LYS A 288 -8.32 20.33 5.92
C LYS A 288 -8.07 21.31 7.07
N GLY A 289 -6.92 21.98 7.04
CA GLY A 289 -6.49 22.99 8.02
C GLY A 289 -5.61 22.42 9.14
N ILE A 290 -5.43 21.10 9.19
CA ILE A 290 -4.54 20.43 10.14
C ILE A 290 -3.20 20.19 9.45
N TYR A 291 -2.22 21.00 9.81
CA TYR A 291 -0.87 20.90 9.29
C TYR A 291 -0.08 19.84 10.06
N THR A 292 0.35 18.80 9.37
CA THR A 292 1.23 17.77 9.91
C THR A 292 2.65 17.94 9.38
N PRO A 293 3.68 17.76 10.21
CA PRO A 293 5.06 17.83 9.76
C PRO A 293 5.32 16.80 8.64
N SER A 294 6.17 17.17 7.68
CA SER A 294 6.59 16.25 6.64
C SER A 294 7.42 15.08 7.20
N LEU A 295 7.67 14.04 6.40
CA LEU A 295 8.40 12.85 6.90
C LEU A 295 9.87 13.19 7.18
N GLU A 296 10.43 14.09 6.38
CA GLU A 296 11.78 14.62 6.50
C GLU A 296 11.91 15.74 7.55
N ASN A 297 10.78 16.24 8.08
CA ASN A 297 10.79 17.22 9.15
C ASN A 297 11.43 16.65 10.43
N PRO A 298 12.34 17.36 11.12
CA PRO A 298 13.02 16.86 12.32
C PRO A 298 12.08 16.29 13.40
N LEU A 299 10.87 16.85 13.55
CA LEU A 299 9.87 16.35 14.50
C LEU A 299 9.40 14.92 14.19
N MET A 300 9.43 14.51 12.91
CA MET A 300 9.13 13.16 12.47
C MET A 300 10.40 12.34 12.27
N LEU A 301 11.38 12.90 11.56
CA LEU A 301 12.59 12.23 11.13
C LEU A 301 13.44 11.74 12.31
N VAL A 302 13.62 12.55 13.36
CA VAL A 302 14.50 12.17 14.49
C VAL A 302 13.92 10.99 15.27
N PRO A 303 12.65 11.01 15.74
CA PRO A 303 12.06 9.84 16.39
C PRO A 303 12.05 8.60 15.50
N LEU A 304 11.74 8.75 14.20
CA LEU A 304 11.76 7.65 13.24
C LEU A 304 13.18 7.08 13.07
N ALA A 305 14.20 7.92 12.94
CA ALA A 305 15.58 7.49 12.80
C ALA A 305 16.08 6.73 14.04
N VAL A 306 15.78 7.23 15.24
CA VAL A 306 16.10 6.55 16.50
C VAL A 306 15.41 5.19 16.57
N PHE A 307 14.10 5.16 16.29
CA PHE A 307 13.31 3.92 16.28
C PHE A 307 13.85 2.91 15.26
N PHE A 308 14.02 3.32 14.00
CA PHE A 308 14.47 2.44 12.94
C PHE A 308 15.92 2.00 13.10
N ARG A 309 16.80 2.80 13.70
CA ARG A 309 18.16 2.37 14.05
C ARG A 309 18.14 1.22 15.05
N ALA A 310 17.37 1.35 16.14
CA ALA A 310 17.24 0.28 17.14
C ALA A 310 16.52 -0.96 16.57
N ALA A 311 15.46 -0.73 15.78
CA ALA A 311 14.73 -1.80 15.09
C ALA A 311 15.63 -2.55 14.11
N TRP A 312 16.45 -1.84 13.33
CA TRP A 312 17.42 -2.40 12.41
C TRP A 312 18.39 -3.33 13.13
N GLN A 313 19.00 -2.86 14.23
CA GLN A 313 19.92 -3.65 15.05
C GLN A 313 19.28 -4.94 15.62
N ALA A 314 17.98 -4.91 15.95
CA ALA A 314 17.25 -6.09 16.40
C ALA A 314 16.78 -7.02 15.25
N THR A 315 16.76 -6.52 14.02
CA THR A 315 16.22 -7.25 12.86
C THR A 315 17.19 -8.31 12.34
N PRO A 316 16.77 -9.58 12.16
CA PRO A 316 17.56 -10.63 11.53
C PRO A 316 18.11 -10.26 10.14
N THR A 317 19.29 -10.76 9.78
CA THR A 317 19.97 -10.50 8.50
C THR A 317 19.08 -10.76 7.27
N ARG A 318 18.20 -11.76 7.33
CA ARG A 318 17.27 -12.09 6.25
C ARG A 318 16.36 -10.90 5.91
N TYR A 319 15.75 -10.28 6.90
CA TYR A 319 14.84 -9.16 6.67
C TYR A 319 15.60 -7.88 6.31
N ARG A 320 16.83 -7.69 6.81
CA ARG A 320 17.72 -6.62 6.36
C ARG A 320 18.10 -6.78 4.89
N ALA A 321 18.45 -7.99 4.45
CA ALA A 321 18.75 -8.28 3.05
C ALA A 321 17.53 -8.05 2.15
N TYR A 322 16.34 -8.47 2.60
CA TYR A 322 15.08 -8.16 1.92
C TYR A 322 14.83 -6.65 1.82
N PHE A 323 15.05 -5.90 2.91
CA PHE A 323 14.93 -4.44 2.90
C PHE A 323 15.87 -3.80 1.88
N VAL A 324 17.17 -4.14 1.88
CA VAL A 324 18.13 -3.59 0.92
C VAL A 324 17.73 -3.95 -0.52
N ALA A 325 17.32 -5.20 -0.76
CA ALA A 325 16.91 -5.66 -2.09
C ALA A 325 15.64 -4.95 -2.59
N ALA A 326 14.70 -4.60 -1.71
CA ALA A 326 13.50 -3.84 -2.07
C ALA A 326 13.77 -2.33 -2.19
N PHE A 327 14.58 -1.77 -1.29
CA PHE A 327 14.78 -0.33 -1.15
C PHE A 327 15.77 0.23 -2.18
N MET A 328 16.91 -0.43 -2.41
CA MET A 328 17.98 0.13 -3.24
C MET A 328 17.57 0.35 -4.71
N PRO A 329 16.93 -0.61 -5.41
CA PRO A 329 16.49 -0.38 -6.78
C PRO A 329 15.47 0.76 -6.87
N VAL A 330 14.56 0.84 -5.91
CA VAL A 330 13.53 1.88 -5.85
C VAL A 330 14.13 3.24 -5.50
N LEU A 331 15.15 3.29 -4.64
CA LEU A 331 15.89 4.52 -4.33
C LEU A 331 16.54 5.09 -5.60
N VAL A 332 17.21 4.24 -6.38
CA VAL A 332 17.79 4.65 -7.67
C VAL A 332 16.69 5.18 -8.59
N LEU A 333 15.60 4.45 -8.78
CA LEU A 333 14.48 4.92 -9.60
C LEU A 333 13.89 6.23 -9.09
N PHE A 334 13.75 6.39 -7.78
CA PHE A 334 13.22 7.58 -7.14
C PHE A 334 14.12 8.80 -7.38
N SER A 335 15.45 8.64 -7.30
CA SER A 335 16.38 9.73 -7.59
C SER A 335 16.24 10.28 -9.01
N PHE A 336 16.00 9.40 -9.99
CA PHE A 336 15.87 9.79 -11.41
C PHE A 336 14.45 10.20 -11.82
N PHE A 337 13.44 9.48 -11.35
CA PHE A 337 12.06 9.55 -11.85
C PHE A 337 11.01 9.88 -10.78
N GLY A 338 11.37 9.77 -9.50
CA GLY A 338 10.49 10.20 -8.41
C GLY A 338 10.40 11.71 -8.33
N TYR A 339 9.37 12.22 -7.66
CA TYR A 339 9.17 13.65 -7.50
C TYR A 339 9.25 14.06 -6.02
N ARG A 340 10.24 14.90 -5.69
CA ARG A 340 10.46 15.52 -4.37
C ARG A 340 10.40 14.51 -3.21
N ASP A 341 9.40 14.61 -2.36
CA ASP A 341 9.11 13.82 -1.16
C ASP A 341 7.91 12.87 -1.35
N GLU A 342 7.65 12.38 -2.58
CA GLU A 342 6.67 11.32 -2.83
C GLU A 342 7.12 9.95 -2.27
N ALA A 343 7.17 9.82 -0.94
CA ALA A 343 7.61 8.61 -0.26
C ALA A 343 6.75 7.38 -0.60
N ARG A 344 5.50 7.56 -1.09
CA ARG A 344 4.66 6.48 -1.61
C ARG A 344 5.32 5.69 -2.75
N ASN A 345 6.29 6.27 -3.47
CA ASN A 345 7.02 5.58 -4.53
C ASN A 345 7.89 4.44 -3.98
N PHE A 346 8.12 4.40 -2.66
CA PHE A 346 8.75 3.29 -1.95
C PHE A 346 7.78 2.18 -1.52
N SER A 347 6.56 2.14 -2.06
CA SER A 347 5.55 1.11 -1.76
C SER A 347 6.08 -0.33 -1.82
N VAL A 348 6.93 -0.66 -2.79
CA VAL A 348 7.59 -1.98 -2.92
C VAL A 348 8.46 -2.32 -1.70
N ALA A 349 9.05 -1.31 -1.05
CA ALA A 349 9.84 -1.48 0.16
C ALA A 349 8.99 -1.48 1.45
N PHE A 350 7.70 -1.09 1.40
CA PHE A 350 6.86 -1.00 2.60
C PHE A 350 6.71 -2.31 3.37
N PRO A 351 6.55 -3.48 2.74
CA PRO A 351 6.56 -4.74 3.49
C PRO A 351 7.87 -4.94 4.25
N ALA A 352 9.02 -4.56 3.69
CA ALA A 352 10.30 -4.66 4.37
C ALA A 352 10.43 -3.66 5.53
N ILE A 353 9.97 -2.42 5.34
CA ILE A 353 9.88 -1.40 6.40
C ILE A 353 9.00 -1.91 7.55
N VAL A 354 7.84 -2.50 7.25
CA VAL A 354 6.94 -3.09 8.24
C VAL A 354 7.67 -4.20 9.02
N LEU A 355 8.36 -5.12 8.34
CA LEU A 355 9.10 -6.21 9.00
C LEU A 355 10.20 -5.68 9.93
N VAL A 356 10.95 -4.66 9.51
CA VAL A 356 11.95 -4.00 10.38
C VAL A 356 11.25 -3.33 11.57
N ALA A 357 10.19 -2.56 11.33
CA ALA A 357 9.45 -1.84 12.36
C ALA A 357 8.83 -2.77 13.40
N LEU A 358 8.37 -3.97 13.02
CA LEU A 358 7.86 -4.98 13.96
C LEU A 358 8.91 -5.41 15.01
N HIS A 359 10.19 -5.48 14.63
CA HIS A 359 11.27 -5.78 15.58
C HIS A 359 11.54 -4.59 16.53
N GLY A 360 11.34 -3.36 16.07
CA GLY A 360 11.39 -2.16 16.91
C GLY A 360 10.21 -2.04 17.87
N ALA A 361 8.99 -2.40 17.42
CA ALA A 361 7.76 -2.30 18.19
C ALA A 361 7.80 -3.12 19.49
N ASN A 362 8.41 -4.31 19.46
CA ASN A 362 8.62 -5.13 20.66
C ASN A 362 9.56 -4.48 21.70
N ARG A 363 10.33 -3.48 21.30
CA ARG A 363 11.33 -2.79 22.13
C ARG A 363 11.00 -1.31 22.35
N PHE A 364 9.80 -0.86 21.99
CA PHE A 364 9.45 0.57 21.98
C PHE A 364 9.74 1.25 23.33
N ASN A 365 9.34 0.63 24.45
CA ASN A 365 9.61 1.16 25.79
C ASN A 365 11.10 1.20 26.13
N ALA A 366 11.92 0.26 25.66
CA ALA A 366 13.36 0.29 25.87
C ALA A 366 14.04 1.39 25.03
N ILE A 367 13.48 1.71 23.85
CA ILE A 367 14.02 2.74 22.96
C ILE A 367 13.77 4.15 23.51
N PHE A 368 12.57 4.42 24.03
CA PHE A 368 12.15 5.78 24.43
C PHE A 368 11.89 5.98 25.93
N GLY A 369 11.79 4.90 26.72
CA GLY A 369 11.42 4.96 28.13
C GLY A 369 12.58 5.15 29.12
N GLY A 370 13.84 5.18 28.65
CA GLY A 370 15.02 5.44 29.49
C GLY A 370 15.32 4.43 30.60
N GLY A 371 14.54 3.35 30.71
CA GLY A 371 14.73 2.31 31.73
C GLY A 371 15.91 1.41 31.38
N ALA A 372 16.89 1.36 32.27
CA ALA A 372 18.00 0.42 32.25
C ALA A 372 17.50 -1.01 31.98
N ASP A 373 18.28 -1.74 31.19
CA ASP A 373 18.07 -3.13 30.77
C ASP A 373 17.23 -3.94 31.77
N VAL A 374 15.95 -4.16 31.44
CA VAL A 374 15.24 -5.31 31.99
C VAL A 374 16.04 -6.53 31.52
N PRO A 375 16.55 -7.38 32.42
CA PRO A 375 17.45 -8.46 32.06
C PRO A 375 16.88 -9.29 30.92
N ASP A 376 17.77 -9.67 30.00
CA ASP A 376 17.59 -10.43 28.74
C ASP A 376 16.90 -11.81 28.91
N GLY A 377 16.30 -12.11 30.06
CA GLY A 377 15.58 -13.34 30.40
C GLY A 377 14.23 -13.51 29.70
N ALA A 378 13.74 -12.48 28.99
CA ALA A 378 12.58 -12.58 28.10
C ALA A 378 12.98 -12.61 26.62
N ARG A 379 14.20 -13.06 26.29
CA ARG A 379 14.50 -13.54 24.93
C ARG A 379 13.53 -14.67 24.60
N VAL A 380 12.47 -14.33 23.85
CA VAL A 380 11.72 -15.32 23.08
C VAL A 380 12.78 -16.09 22.29
N PRO A 381 12.93 -17.40 22.50
CA PRO A 381 13.98 -18.16 21.85
C PRO A 381 13.83 -18.00 20.34
N SER A 382 14.77 -17.31 19.70
CA SER A 382 14.82 -17.14 18.26
C SER A 382 15.03 -18.46 17.49
N GLY A 383 15.14 -19.58 18.22
CA GLY A 383 15.23 -20.94 17.71
C GLY A 383 13.99 -21.82 17.92
N ARG A 384 12.86 -21.32 18.45
CA ARG A 384 11.64 -22.14 18.44
C ARG A 384 11.19 -22.26 16.99
N ARG A 385 11.40 -23.45 16.41
CA ARG A 385 10.72 -23.93 15.20
C ARG A 385 9.30 -23.38 15.24
N PHE A 386 8.88 -22.75 14.14
CA PHE A 386 7.51 -22.31 13.92
C PHE A 386 6.61 -23.55 14.02
N ASP A 387 6.17 -23.89 15.23
CA ASP A 387 5.29 -25.02 15.46
C ASP A 387 3.97 -24.72 14.76
N ALA A 388 3.47 -25.68 13.99
CA ALA A 388 2.23 -25.58 13.23
C ALA A 388 1.00 -25.18 14.09
N ALA A 389 1.13 -25.25 15.42
CA ALA A 389 0.14 -24.77 16.38
C ALA A 389 -0.06 -23.24 16.35
N THR A 390 0.99 -22.44 16.19
CA THR A 390 0.86 -20.96 16.18
C THR A 390 0.21 -20.45 14.88
N ALA A 391 0.37 -21.20 13.79
CA ALA A 391 -0.33 -20.91 12.52
C ALA A 391 -1.86 -21.09 12.63
N LYS A 392 -2.35 -21.93 13.56
CA LYS A 392 -3.79 -22.10 13.80
C LYS A 392 -4.43 -20.96 14.63
N GLU A 393 -3.66 -20.25 15.46
CA GLU A 393 -4.17 -19.07 16.20
C GLU A 393 -4.05 -17.75 15.41
N ALA A 394 -3.21 -17.71 14.37
CA ALA A 394 -3.06 -16.55 13.47
C ALA A 394 -3.97 -16.59 12.23
N ALA A 395 -4.70 -17.70 12.04
CA ALA A 395 -5.74 -17.86 11.02
C ALA A 395 -7.08 -17.35 11.56
#